data_AF-A0A7S1ZK53-F1
#
_entry.id   AF-A0A7S1ZK53-F1
#
_cell.length_a   1.000
_cell.length_b   1.000
_cell.length_c   1.000
_cell.angle_alpha   90.00
_cell.angle_beta   90.00
_cell.angle_gamma   90.00
#
_symmetry.space_group_name_H-M   'P 1'
#
loop_
_entity.id
_entity.type
_entity.pdbx_description
1 polymer ?
#
loop_
_entity_poly.entity_id
_entity_poly.type
_entity_poly.pdbx_seq_one_letter_code
_entity_poly.pdbx_strand_id
1 'polypeptide(L)'
;NFLSGKIPLFDGNSFPQLESLQLSDNMFTGPIPTTVGRFSNLAYLDLSANALSGTIPSQLGQAQSLSHLDLSMNKFTGIIPEDIGQPALAYLDLSETNLFGTIPMFVNELPELQVLNLRSITLIGYITPDFLTGIVDKSLPIDIDLSNNQLTGTIPARLDAFDALNIDLTGNLMSGIPSNLCLKGGWMDGDVAMFACDAILCPPSTFNSFGRQVSSSLPCMRCESSSFFGHKRCDQPINL
;
A
#
# COMPACT_ATOMS: atom_id res chain seq x y z
N ASN A 1 5.32 20.28 -12.85
CA ASN A 1 5.38 21.70 -13.29
C ASN A 1 6.58 22.49 -12.74
N PHE A 2 7.67 21.85 -12.29
CA PHE A 2 8.86 22.51 -11.69
C PHE A 2 8.56 23.56 -10.59
N LEU A 3 7.35 23.55 -10.00
CA LEU A 3 7.01 24.43 -8.89
C LEU A 3 7.86 24.07 -7.68
N SER A 4 8.27 25.05 -6.88
CA SER A 4 9.20 24.83 -5.78
C SER A 4 8.90 25.71 -4.57
N GLY A 5 9.63 25.47 -3.48
CA GLY A 5 9.39 26.13 -2.19
C GLY A 5 8.49 25.29 -1.30
N LYS A 6 7.91 25.92 -0.28
CA LYS A 6 6.93 25.25 0.59
C LYS A 6 5.56 25.29 -0.03
N ILE A 7 4.74 24.27 0.24
CA ILE A 7 3.30 24.39 0.02
C ILE A 7 2.82 25.59 0.83
N PRO A 8 2.20 26.61 0.20
CA PRO A 8 1.71 27.76 0.94
C PRO A 8 0.66 27.31 1.96
N LEU A 9 0.50 28.08 3.03
CA LEU A 9 -0.59 27.85 3.98
C LEU A 9 -1.91 28.04 3.24
N PHE A 10 -2.45 26.96 2.70
CA PHE A 10 -3.78 26.98 2.15
C PHE A 10 -4.75 27.04 3.31
N ASP A 11 -5.49 28.13 3.43
CA ASP A 11 -6.61 28.17 4.34
C ASP A 11 -7.82 27.61 3.59
N GLY A 12 -8.41 26.52 4.09
CA GLY A 12 -9.62 25.93 3.52
C GLY A 12 -10.79 26.93 3.45
N ASN A 13 -10.78 27.96 4.31
CA ASN A 13 -11.75 29.06 4.24
C ASN A 13 -11.57 29.96 3.01
N SER A 14 -10.36 30.03 2.45
CA SER A 14 -10.08 30.83 1.25
C SER A 14 -10.55 30.14 -0.03
N PHE A 15 -10.64 28.80 -0.01
CA PHE A 15 -11.12 28.01 -1.15
C PHE A 15 -12.13 26.96 -0.67
N PRO A 16 -13.31 27.39 -0.18
CA PRO A 16 -14.30 26.49 0.41
C PRO A 16 -14.92 25.52 -0.61
N GLN A 17 -14.76 25.78 -1.90
CA GLN A 17 -15.27 24.96 -3.00
C GLN A 17 -14.17 24.09 -3.66
N LEU A 18 -12.98 24.01 -3.06
CA LEU A 18 -11.90 23.22 -3.62
C LEU A 18 -12.19 21.73 -3.43
N GLU A 19 -12.39 21.02 -4.54
CA GLU A 19 -12.68 19.58 -4.56
C GLU A 19 -11.45 18.73 -4.93
N SER A 20 -10.55 19.29 -5.72
CA SER A 20 -9.33 18.59 -6.17
C SER A 20 -8.12 19.50 -6.07
N LEU A 21 -7.08 19.03 -5.40
CA LEU A 21 -5.78 19.67 -5.32
C LEU A 21 -4.71 18.71 -5.82
N GLN A 22 -4.13 19.02 -6.98
CA GLN A 22 -3.11 18.22 -7.65
C GLN A 22 -1.83 19.03 -7.77
N LEU A 23 -0.83 18.64 -7.00
CA LEU A 23 0.49 19.29 -6.95
C LEU A 23 1.64 18.30 -7.18
N SER A 24 1.32 17.12 -7.73
CA SER A 24 2.29 16.08 -8.06
C SER A 24 3.31 16.51 -9.11
N ASP A 25 4.44 15.80 -9.13
CA ASP A 25 5.55 16.03 -10.07
C ASP A 25 6.08 17.47 -10.03
N ASN A 26 6.45 17.91 -8.83
CA ASN A 26 7.04 19.20 -8.56
C ASN A 26 8.24 19.09 -7.60
N MET A 27 8.72 20.23 -7.12
CA MET A 27 9.86 20.34 -6.21
C MET A 27 9.44 21.02 -4.89
N PHE A 28 8.20 20.80 -4.44
CA PHE A 28 7.76 21.31 -3.14
C PHE A 28 8.55 20.65 -2.00
N THR A 29 8.78 21.41 -0.94
CA THR A 29 9.61 21.02 0.22
C THR A 29 8.92 21.39 1.52
N GLY A 30 9.44 20.89 2.65
CA GLY A 30 8.87 21.17 3.97
C GLY A 30 7.59 20.35 4.25
N PRO A 31 6.92 20.59 5.38
CA PRO A 31 5.78 19.81 5.80
C PRO A 31 4.50 20.18 5.05
N ILE A 32 3.55 19.24 5.01
CA ILE A 32 2.16 19.53 4.68
C ILE A 32 1.61 20.47 5.76
N PRO A 33 1.07 21.64 5.41
CA PRO A 33 0.45 22.52 6.39
C PRO A 33 -0.75 21.86 7.07
N THR A 34 -0.87 21.99 8.40
CA THR A 34 -2.00 21.43 9.15
C THR A 34 -3.36 22.01 8.75
N THR A 35 -3.37 23.15 8.06
CA THR A 35 -4.58 23.77 7.51
C THR A 35 -5.22 22.99 6.38
N VAL A 36 -4.55 21.96 5.82
CA VAL A 36 -5.14 21.04 4.82
C VAL A 36 -6.42 20.37 5.34
N GLY A 37 -6.53 20.14 6.65
CA GLY A 37 -7.73 19.59 7.27
C GLY A 37 -8.97 20.49 7.18
N ARG A 38 -8.81 21.75 6.79
CA ARG A 38 -9.91 22.73 6.70
C ARG A 38 -10.65 22.69 5.37
N PHE A 39 -10.16 21.94 4.38
CA PHE A 39 -10.86 21.81 3.12
C PHE A 39 -12.01 20.79 3.23
N SER A 40 -13.19 21.27 3.62
CA SER A 40 -14.35 20.40 3.87
C SER A 40 -14.84 19.65 2.63
N ASN A 41 -14.63 20.22 1.42
CA ASN A 41 -15.10 19.65 0.15
C ASN A 41 -13.98 18.96 -0.66
N LEU A 42 -12.75 18.92 -0.14
CA LEU A 42 -11.64 18.32 -0.86
C LEU A 42 -11.84 16.80 -0.92
N ALA A 43 -12.08 16.29 -2.12
CA ALA A 43 -12.28 14.88 -2.40
C ALA A 43 -11.01 14.20 -2.91
N TYR A 44 -10.13 14.96 -3.55
CA TYR A 44 -8.91 14.46 -4.19
C TYR A 44 -7.71 15.31 -3.80
N LEU A 45 -6.72 14.69 -3.14
CA LEU A 45 -5.44 15.31 -2.81
C LEU A 45 -4.29 14.46 -3.33
N ASP A 46 -3.55 15.02 -4.29
CA ASP A 46 -2.32 14.40 -4.80
C ASP A 46 -1.15 15.38 -4.62
N LEU A 47 -0.23 14.97 -3.74
CA LEU A 47 1.02 15.66 -3.42
C LEU A 47 2.24 14.79 -3.77
N SER A 48 2.04 13.72 -4.55
CA SER A 48 3.08 12.73 -4.86
C SER A 48 4.28 13.34 -5.60
N ALA A 49 5.39 12.60 -5.67
CA ALA A 49 6.57 12.97 -6.47
C ALA A 49 7.04 14.42 -6.22
N ASN A 50 7.30 14.73 -4.94
CA ASN A 50 7.84 15.99 -4.47
C ASN A 50 8.99 15.74 -3.48
N ALA A 51 9.48 16.80 -2.82
CA ALA A 51 10.46 16.71 -1.75
C ALA A 51 9.87 17.13 -0.38
N LEU A 52 8.56 16.92 -0.18
CA LEU A 52 7.87 17.20 1.09
C LEU A 52 8.45 16.33 2.21
N SER A 53 8.49 16.86 3.42
CA SER A 53 9.24 16.27 4.54
C SER A 53 8.56 16.53 5.88
N GLY A 54 8.93 15.78 6.92
CA GLY A 54 8.29 15.85 8.23
C GLY A 54 7.22 14.78 8.39
N THR A 55 6.36 14.90 9.41
CA THR A 55 5.29 13.93 9.67
C THR A 55 4.04 14.22 8.84
N ILE A 56 3.26 13.18 8.52
CA ILE A 56 1.91 13.35 7.99
C ILE A 56 1.05 14.01 9.08
N PRO A 57 0.38 15.16 8.81
CA PRO A 57 -0.44 15.83 9.81
C PRO A 57 -1.74 15.05 10.06
N SER A 58 -2.06 14.75 11.32
CA SER A 58 -3.33 14.11 11.69
C SER A 58 -4.56 14.93 11.30
N GLN A 59 -4.39 16.24 11.07
CA GLN A 59 -5.45 17.12 10.59
C GLN A 59 -5.98 16.72 9.21
N LEU A 60 -5.29 15.90 8.41
CA LEU A 60 -5.87 15.31 7.20
C LEU A 60 -7.16 14.54 7.51
N GLY A 61 -7.29 13.98 8.72
CA GLY A 61 -8.51 13.34 9.19
C GLY A 61 -9.75 14.26 9.21
N GLN A 62 -9.55 15.58 9.20
CA GLN A 62 -10.64 16.56 9.24
C GLN A 62 -11.22 16.85 7.84
N ALA A 63 -10.54 16.45 6.77
CA ALA A 63 -11.03 16.58 5.40
C ALA A 63 -12.03 15.45 5.09
N GLN A 64 -13.24 15.56 5.64
CA GLN A 64 -14.23 14.47 5.65
C GLN A 64 -14.73 14.02 4.27
N SER A 65 -14.60 14.87 3.24
CA SER A 65 -14.95 14.49 1.85
C SER A 65 -13.82 13.77 1.12
N LEU A 66 -12.63 13.67 1.73
CA LEU A 66 -11.45 13.12 1.07
C LEU A 66 -11.65 11.63 0.81
N SER A 67 -11.52 11.23 -0.45
CA SER A 67 -11.64 9.84 -0.90
C SER A 67 -10.36 9.34 -1.57
N HIS A 68 -9.55 10.26 -2.11
CA HIS A 68 -8.27 9.95 -2.75
C HIS A 68 -7.15 10.76 -2.11
N LEU A 69 -6.17 10.07 -1.55
CA LEU A 69 -4.98 10.65 -0.95
C LEU A 69 -3.71 9.98 -1.49
N ASP A 70 -2.92 10.74 -2.24
CA ASP A 70 -1.60 10.31 -2.71
C ASP A 70 -0.50 11.23 -2.14
N LEU A 71 0.34 10.65 -1.29
CA LEU A 71 1.51 11.29 -0.68
C LEU A 71 2.81 10.58 -1.05
N SER A 72 2.76 9.68 -2.03
CA SER A 72 3.87 8.82 -2.42
C SER A 72 5.08 9.60 -2.93
N MET A 73 6.24 8.93 -2.98
CA MET A 73 7.48 9.49 -3.54
C MET A 73 7.84 10.87 -2.93
N ASN A 74 7.83 10.93 -1.60
CA ASN A 74 8.18 12.10 -0.80
C ASN A 74 9.14 11.72 0.32
N LYS A 75 9.54 12.68 1.16
CA LYS A 75 10.46 12.47 2.29
C LYS A 75 9.74 12.48 3.63
N PHE A 76 8.48 12.03 3.67
CA PHE A 76 7.73 11.92 4.92
C PHE A 76 8.41 10.93 5.88
N THR A 77 8.33 11.21 7.18
CA THR A 77 8.95 10.46 8.28
C THR A 77 7.95 10.25 9.41
N GLY A 78 8.24 9.33 10.33
CA GLY A 78 7.35 9.04 11.46
C GLY A 78 6.37 7.91 11.14
N ILE A 79 5.38 7.73 12.01
CA ILE A 79 4.33 6.74 11.84
C ILE A 79 3.17 7.28 11.00
N ILE A 80 2.38 6.39 10.42
CA ILE A 80 1.10 6.75 9.80
C ILE A 80 0.11 7.13 10.93
N PRO A 81 -0.43 8.36 10.96
CA PRO A 81 -1.39 8.74 12.00
C PRO A 81 -2.72 8.02 11.79
N GLU A 82 -3.32 7.48 12.86
CA GLU A 82 -4.63 6.81 12.76
C GLU A 82 -5.74 7.74 12.25
N ASP A 83 -5.65 9.03 12.55
CA ASP A 83 -6.65 10.02 12.16
C ASP A 83 -6.82 10.15 10.64
N ILE A 84 -5.82 9.80 9.83
CA ILE A 84 -5.94 9.94 8.36
C ILE A 84 -6.94 8.95 7.75
N GLY A 85 -7.39 7.95 8.53
CA GLY A 85 -8.48 7.05 8.14
C GLY A 85 -9.88 7.52 8.51
N GLN A 86 -10.03 8.69 9.16
CA GLN A 86 -11.36 9.25 9.44
C GLN A 86 -12.16 9.59 8.17
N PRO A 87 -11.57 10.13 7.09
CA PRO A 87 -12.21 10.18 5.79
C PRO A 87 -12.33 8.75 5.26
N ALA A 88 -13.46 8.41 4.65
CA ALA A 88 -13.67 7.10 4.04
C ALA A 88 -12.86 6.98 2.74
N LEU A 89 -11.54 6.85 2.85
CA LEU A 89 -10.64 6.77 1.71
C LEU A 89 -10.94 5.53 0.85
N ALA A 90 -11.10 5.76 -0.45
CA ALA A 90 -11.12 4.73 -1.48
C ALA A 90 -9.71 4.46 -2.05
N TYR A 91 -8.82 5.45 -2.00
CA TYR A 91 -7.45 5.35 -2.48
C TYR A 91 -6.49 6.00 -1.46
N LEU A 92 -5.49 5.23 -1.04
CA LEU A 92 -4.40 5.70 -0.21
C LEU A 92 -3.05 5.20 -0.75
N ASP A 93 -2.19 6.12 -1.17
CA ASP A 93 -0.81 5.82 -1.54
C ASP A 93 0.17 6.64 -0.68
N LEU A 94 0.98 5.93 0.10
CA LEU A 94 2.05 6.48 0.94
C LEU A 94 3.42 5.94 0.54
N SER A 95 3.51 5.24 -0.58
CA SER A 95 4.68 4.46 -1.00
C SER A 95 5.92 5.31 -1.26
N GLU A 96 7.08 4.69 -1.16
CA GLU A 96 8.38 5.35 -1.39
C GLU A 96 8.58 6.60 -0.51
N THR A 97 8.27 6.46 0.77
CA THR A 97 8.54 7.47 1.80
C THR A 97 9.44 6.90 2.90
N ASN A 98 9.84 7.73 3.87
CA ASN A 98 10.64 7.29 5.02
C ASN A 98 9.77 7.10 6.27
N LEU A 99 8.48 6.76 6.08
CA LEU A 99 7.62 6.37 7.18
C LEU A 99 8.14 5.04 7.78
N PHE A 100 7.62 4.68 8.94
CA PHE A 100 7.90 3.42 9.62
C PHE A 100 6.76 3.08 10.60
N GLY A 101 6.80 1.89 11.18
CA GLY A 101 5.84 1.44 12.18
C GLY A 101 5.07 0.23 11.70
N THR A 102 3.82 0.08 12.15
CA THR A 102 2.94 -1.03 11.76
C THR A 102 1.89 -0.55 10.76
N ILE A 103 1.18 -1.49 10.14
CA ILE A 103 -0.06 -1.17 9.41
C ILE A 103 -1.05 -0.55 10.41
N PRO A 104 -1.61 0.64 10.13
CA PRO A 104 -2.52 1.34 11.05
C PRO A 104 -3.89 0.65 11.09
N MET A 105 -4.57 0.77 12.23
CA MET A 105 -5.81 0.02 12.49
C MET A 105 -6.99 0.51 11.64
N PHE A 106 -7.00 1.78 11.23
CA PHE A 106 -8.08 2.29 10.37
C PHE A 106 -8.24 1.53 9.06
N VAL A 107 -7.19 0.86 8.55
CA VAL A 107 -7.28 0.04 7.32
C VAL A 107 -8.31 -1.09 7.46
N ASN A 108 -8.58 -1.53 8.69
CA ASN A 108 -9.59 -2.54 8.96
C ASN A 108 -11.02 -1.98 8.89
N GLU A 109 -11.18 -0.66 8.91
CA GLU A 109 -12.47 0.03 9.06
C GLU A 109 -12.92 0.76 7.79
N LEU A 110 -12.07 0.89 6.77
CA LEU A 110 -12.40 1.63 5.54
C LEU A 110 -13.43 0.88 4.67
N PRO A 111 -14.64 1.44 4.46
CA PRO A 111 -15.72 0.72 3.80
C PRO A 111 -15.60 0.66 2.27
N GLU A 112 -14.92 1.63 1.67
CA GLU A 112 -14.84 1.83 0.22
C GLU A 112 -13.40 1.72 -0.33
N LEU A 113 -12.45 1.25 0.49
CA LEU A 113 -11.05 1.12 0.08
C LEU A 113 -10.91 0.18 -1.12
N GLN A 114 -10.31 0.69 -2.18
CA GLN A 114 -10.00 -0.05 -3.40
C GLN A 114 -8.50 -0.14 -3.63
N VAL A 115 -7.73 0.90 -3.26
CA VAL A 115 -6.28 0.92 -3.42
C VAL A 115 -5.61 1.30 -2.10
N LEU A 116 -4.70 0.45 -1.63
CA LEU A 116 -3.80 0.74 -0.53
C LEU A 116 -2.37 0.43 -0.95
N ASN A 117 -1.56 1.46 -1.11
CA ASN A 117 -0.15 1.30 -1.44
C ASN A 117 0.72 1.85 -0.31
N LEU A 118 1.35 0.92 0.43
CA LEU A 118 2.30 1.16 1.51
C LEU A 118 3.66 0.55 1.18
N ARG A 119 3.99 0.43 -0.11
CA ARG A 119 5.28 -0.11 -0.56
C ARG A 119 6.45 0.72 -0.06
N SER A 120 7.48 0.04 0.44
CA SER A 120 8.77 0.68 0.79
C SER A 120 8.62 1.80 1.83
N ILE A 121 7.92 1.54 2.93
CA ILE A 121 7.78 2.48 4.06
C ILE A 121 8.21 1.87 5.41
N THR A 122 9.14 0.90 5.39
CA THR A 122 9.72 0.29 6.61
C THR A 122 8.68 -0.28 7.59
N LEU A 123 7.57 -0.84 7.09
CA LEU A 123 6.57 -1.47 7.96
C LEU A 123 7.14 -2.70 8.65
N ILE A 124 6.85 -2.86 9.94
CA ILE A 124 7.19 -4.01 10.78
C ILE A 124 5.91 -4.67 11.30
N GLY A 125 6.04 -5.80 11.98
CA GLY A 125 4.93 -6.52 12.59
C GLY A 125 4.33 -7.54 11.62
N TYR A 126 3.01 -7.69 11.65
CA TYR A 126 2.28 -8.69 10.86
C TYR A 126 0.94 -8.13 10.39
N ILE A 127 0.35 -8.77 9.38
CA ILE A 127 -0.99 -8.44 8.89
C ILE A 127 -2.02 -9.09 9.83
N THR A 128 -2.89 -8.30 10.44
CA THR A 128 -3.86 -8.80 11.41
C THR A 128 -4.98 -9.60 10.72
N PRO A 129 -5.68 -10.51 11.45
CA PRO A 129 -6.84 -11.21 10.91
C PRO A 129 -7.99 -10.30 10.44
N ASP A 130 -8.05 -9.07 10.95
CA ASP A 130 -9.10 -8.10 10.66
C ASP A 130 -8.77 -7.18 9.48
N PHE A 131 -7.61 -7.38 8.84
CA PHE A 131 -7.16 -6.64 7.68
C PHE A 131 -8.24 -6.60 6.60
N LEU A 132 -8.65 -5.38 6.21
CA LEU A 132 -9.68 -5.08 5.20
C LEU A 132 -11.10 -5.57 5.53
N THR A 133 -11.38 -5.98 6.77
CA THR A 133 -12.71 -6.53 7.12
C THR A 133 -13.85 -5.53 6.91
N GLY A 134 -13.58 -4.24 7.08
CA GLY A 134 -14.52 -3.13 6.90
C GLY A 134 -15.00 -2.92 5.46
N ILE A 135 -14.29 -3.41 4.44
CA ILE A 135 -14.70 -3.25 3.04
C ILE A 135 -16.07 -3.88 2.82
N VAL A 136 -17.02 -3.10 2.34
CA VAL A 136 -18.43 -3.50 2.22
C VAL A 136 -18.64 -4.41 1.03
N ASP A 137 -18.18 -3.98 -0.16
CA ASP A 137 -18.33 -4.74 -1.40
C ASP A 137 -17.06 -5.51 -1.74
N LYS A 138 -17.02 -6.78 -1.32
CA LYS A 138 -15.89 -7.69 -1.53
C LYS A 138 -15.84 -8.31 -2.94
N SER A 139 -16.80 -7.94 -3.81
CA SER A 139 -16.84 -8.38 -5.21
C SER A 139 -16.05 -7.48 -6.14
N LEU A 140 -15.76 -6.24 -5.71
CA LEU A 140 -14.96 -5.29 -6.48
C LEU A 140 -13.47 -5.67 -6.45
N PRO A 141 -12.72 -5.36 -7.52
CA PRO A 141 -11.26 -5.48 -7.51
C PRO A 141 -10.64 -4.56 -6.45
N ILE A 142 -9.76 -5.11 -5.64
CA ILE A 142 -9.01 -4.38 -4.61
C ILE A 142 -7.53 -4.63 -4.85
N ASP A 143 -6.73 -3.55 -4.78
CA ASP A 143 -5.29 -3.57 -4.99
C ASP A 143 -4.55 -3.12 -3.74
N ILE A 144 -3.68 -3.99 -3.24
CA ILE A 144 -2.94 -3.83 -1.99
C ILE A 144 -1.46 -4.06 -2.27
N ASP A 145 -0.65 -3.01 -2.16
CA ASP A 145 0.80 -3.13 -2.24
C ASP A 145 1.42 -2.87 -0.87
N LEU A 146 1.93 -3.94 -0.26
CA LEU A 146 2.68 -3.91 1.01
C LEU A 146 4.14 -4.33 0.78
N SER A 147 4.60 -4.34 -0.47
CA SER A 147 5.89 -4.90 -0.85
C SER A 147 7.08 -4.11 -0.31
N ASN A 148 8.23 -4.79 -0.21
CA ASN A 148 9.50 -4.21 0.22
C ASN A 148 9.43 -3.53 1.61
N ASN A 149 8.85 -4.22 2.58
CA ASN A 149 8.80 -3.84 3.98
C ASN A 149 9.50 -4.91 4.85
N GLN A 150 9.26 -4.92 6.16
CA GLN A 150 9.77 -5.90 7.13
C GLN A 150 8.61 -6.66 7.80
N LEU A 151 7.48 -6.83 7.10
CA LEU A 151 6.33 -7.58 7.60
C LEU A 151 6.69 -9.05 7.76
N THR A 152 6.17 -9.66 8.82
CA THR A 152 6.41 -11.05 9.21
C THR A 152 5.09 -11.81 9.33
N GLY A 153 5.18 -13.13 9.53
CA GLY A 153 4.03 -13.98 9.81
C GLY A 153 3.34 -14.50 8.55
N THR A 154 2.09 -14.92 8.71
CA THR A 154 1.29 -15.61 7.67
C THR A 154 0.23 -14.67 7.12
N ILE A 155 -0.08 -14.77 5.82
CA ILE A 155 -1.19 -14.02 5.21
C ILE A 155 -2.52 -14.41 5.92
N PRO A 156 -3.42 -13.47 6.26
CA PRO A 156 -4.68 -13.82 6.91
C PRO A 156 -5.57 -14.68 6.02
N ALA A 157 -5.98 -15.86 6.51
CA ALA A 157 -6.84 -16.77 5.76
C ALA A 157 -8.22 -16.16 5.42
N ARG A 158 -8.69 -15.22 6.24
CA ARG A 158 -9.98 -14.51 6.07
C ARG A 158 -10.04 -13.63 4.83
N LEU A 159 -8.91 -13.37 4.18
CA LEU A 159 -8.91 -12.67 2.91
C LEU A 159 -9.63 -13.50 1.83
N ASP A 160 -9.84 -14.81 1.99
CA ASP A 160 -10.65 -15.61 1.08
C ASP A 160 -12.09 -15.11 0.86
N ALA A 161 -12.57 -14.19 1.70
CA ALA A 161 -13.82 -13.47 1.54
C ALA A 161 -13.86 -12.54 0.29
N PHE A 162 -12.73 -12.19 -0.32
CA PHE A 162 -12.66 -11.30 -1.49
C PHE A 162 -12.65 -12.07 -2.81
N ASP A 163 -13.47 -11.65 -3.79
CA ASP A 163 -13.56 -12.34 -5.08
C ASP A 163 -12.36 -12.02 -5.99
N ALA A 164 -11.91 -10.76 -5.98
CA ALA A 164 -10.77 -10.26 -6.75
C ALA A 164 -9.87 -9.38 -5.88
N LEU A 165 -8.77 -9.96 -5.37
CA LEU A 165 -7.77 -9.26 -4.58
C LEU A 165 -6.40 -9.39 -5.25
N ASN A 166 -5.77 -8.24 -5.51
CA ASN A 166 -4.36 -8.13 -5.85
C ASN A 166 -3.62 -7.72 -4.58
N ILE A 167 -2.69 -8.56 -4.11
CA ILE A 167 -1.92 -8.33 -2.91
C ILE A 167 -0.44 -8.60 -3.15
N ASP A 168 0.36 -7.54 -3.23
CA ASP A 168 1.81 -7.65 -3.33
C ASP A 168 2.45 -7.59 -1.93
N LEU A 169 3.01 -8.72 -1.52
CA LEU A 169 3.74 -8.88 -0.25
C LEU A 169 5.22 -9.21 -0.46
N THR A 170 5.69 -9.13 -1.70
CA THR A 170 7.06 -9.51 -2.06
C THR A 170 8.09 -8.63 -1.38
N GLY A 171 9.29 -9.16 -1.12
CA GLY A 171 10.33 -8.41 -0.39
C GLY A 171 10.02 -8.13 1.09
N ASN A 172 9.16 -8.95 1.72
CA ASN A 172 8.95 -8.99 3.17
C ASN A 172 9.58 -10.25 3.79
N LEU A 173 9.28 -10.52 5.07
CA LEU A 173 9.72 -11.68 5.85
C LEU A 173 8.54 -12.66 6.10
N MET A 174 7.71 -12.87 5.07
CA MET A 174 6.50 -13.69 5.16
C MET A 174 6.84 -15.18 5.35
N SER A 175 6.16 -15.83 6.29
CA SER A 175 6.42 -17.21 6.68
C SER A 175 5.39 -18.21 6.17
N GLY A 176 4.27 -17.76 5.59
CA GLY A 176 3.22 -18.68 5.14
C GLY A 176 2.10 -18.04 4.32
N ILE A 177 1.49 -18.89 3.49
CA ILE A 177 0.27 -18.61 2.73
C ILE A 177 -0.76 -19.70 3.10
N PRO A 178 -1.93 -19.34 3.63
CA PRO A 178 -3.00 -20.31 3.86
C PRO A 178 -3.48 -20.96 2.56
N SER A 179 -3.74 -22.27 2.60
CA SER A 179 -4.06 -23.05 1.40
C SER A 179 -5.38 -22.66 0.72
N ASN A 180 -6.34 -22.10 1.47
CA ASN A 180 -7.60 -21.59 0.91
C ASN A 180 -7.38 -20.40 -0.04
N LEU A 181 -6.35 -19.57 0.21
CA LEU A 181 -6.03 -18.44 -0.67
C LEU A 181 -5.49 -18.92 -2.03
N CYS A 182 -4.80 -20.05 -2.06
CA CYS A 182 -4.26 -20.64 -3.28
C CYS A 182 -5.32 -21.21 -4.23
N LEU A 183 -6.60 -21.20 -3.82
CA LEU A 183 -7.76 -21.62 -4.61
C LEU A 183 -8.57 -20.42 -5.13
N LYS A 184 -8.20 -19.18 -4.77
CA LYS A 184 -8.91 -17.96 -5.15
C LYS A 184 -8.58 -17.57 -6.58
N GLY A 185 -9.18 -18.26 -7.55
CA GLY A 185 -8.85 -18.09 -8.97
C GLY A 185 -9.01 -16.69 -9.56
N GLY A 186 -9.79 -15.80 -8.93
CA GLY A 186 -9.93 -14.39 -9.33
C GLY A 186 -8.86 -13.45 -8.76
N TRP A 187 -7.97 -13.95 -7.91
CA TRP A 187 -6.90 -13.17 -7.30
C TRP A 187 -5.70 -12.99 -8.22
N MET A 188 -4.95 -11.92 -7.96
CA MET A 188 -3.72 -11.58 -8.68
C MET A 188 -3.96 -11.54 -10.20
N ASP A 189 -4.99 -10.79 -10.62
CA ASP A 189 -5.47 -10.69 -12.00
C ASP A 189 -5.77 -12.05 -12.67
N GLY A 190 -6.13 -13.06 -11.88
CA GLY A 190 -6.43 -14.41 -12.35
C GLY A 190 -5.23 -15.37 -12.30
N ASP A 191 -4.04 -14.91 -11.93
CA ASP A 191 -2.83 -15.75 -11.90
C ASP A 191 -2.95 -16.92 -10.92
N VAL A 192 -3.71 -16.77 -9.83
CA VAL A 192 -3.91 -17.85 -8.84
C VAL A 192 -4.61 -19.06 -9.48
N ALA A 193 -5.48 -18.86 -10.49
CA ALA A 193 -6.10 -19.97 -11.20
C ALA A 193 -5.08 -20.82 -11.99
N MET A 194 -3.97 -20.21 -12.41
CA MET A 194 -2.93 -20.85 -13.22
C MET A 194 -1.77 -21.38 -12.38
N PHE A 195 -1.37 -20.66 -11.34
CA PHE A 195 -0.14 -20.92 -10.59
C PHE A 195 -0.36 -21.08 -9.08
N ALA A 196 -1.61 -21.16 -8.62
CA ALA A 196 -1.97 -21.37 -7.21
C ALA A 196 -1.22 -20.41 -6.27
N CYS A 197 -0.57 -20.92 -5.22
CA CYS A 197 0.14 -20.08 -4.25
C CYS A 197 1.34 -19.34 -4.86
N ASP A 198 1.97 -19.87 -5.91
CA ASP A 198 3.15 -19.26 -6.53
C ASP A 198 2.79 -17.93 -7.18
N ALA A 199 1.53 -17.78 -7.63
CA ALA A 199 0.99 -16.50 -8.08
C ALA A 199 0.85 -15.47 -6.96
N ILE A 200 0.82 -15.86 -5.69
CA ILE A 200 0.75 -14.91 -4.56
C ILE A 200 2.17 -14.53 -4.16
N LEU A 201 2.99 -15.52 -3.77
CA LEU A 201 4.42 -15.36 -3.51
C LEU A 201 5.15 -16.67 -3.83
N CYS A 202 6.34 -16.56 -4.42
CA CYS A 202 7.23 -17.71 -4.58
C CYS A 202 7.54 -18.35 -3.22
N PRO A 203 7.54 -19.69 -3.12
CA PRO A 203 7.78 -20.39 -1.86
C PRO A 203 9.22 -20.18 -1.35
N PRO A 204 9.48 -20.46 -0.06
CA PRO A 204 10.83 -20.49 0.48
C PRO A 204 11.74 -21.38 -0.36
N SER A 205 13.02 -21.04 -0.36
CA SER A 205 14.04 -21.65 -1.21
C SER A 205 13.80 -21.50 -2.72
N THR A 206 12.93 -20.57 -3.13
CA THR A 206 12.75 -20.18 -4.53
C THR A 206 12.73 -18.66 -4.72
N PHE A 207 12.84 -18.20 -5.97
CA PHE A 207 12.78 -16.79 -6.35
C PHE A 207 12.45 -16.62 -7.84
N ASN A 208 12.00 -15.43 -8.22
CA ASN A 208 12.13 -14.90 -9.58
C ASN A 208 12.23 -13.35 -9.49
N SER A 209 12.33 -12.63 -10.61
CA SER A 209 12.46 -11.16 -10.56
C SER A 209 11.25 -10.43 -9.97
N PHE A 210 10.08 -11.08 -9.94
CA PHE A 210 8.84 -10.52 -9.42
C PHE A 210 8.60 -10.92 -7.95
N GLY A 211 9.24 -11.98 -7.45
CA GLY A 211 8.93 -12.59 -6.16
C GLY A 211 7.63 -13.42 -6.16
N ARG A 212 6.97 -13.53 -7.31
CA ARG A 212 5.73 -14.29 -7.54
C ARG A 212 5.67 -14.73 -8.99
N GLN A 213 4.97 -15.81 -9.29
CA GLN A 213 4.83 -16.33 -10.65
C GLN A 213 3.70 -15.60 -11.40
N VAL A 214 4.09 -14.79 -12.39
CA VAL A 214 3.18 -13.98 -13.22
C VAL A 214 2.98 -14.56 -14.63
N SER A 215 3.77 -15.57 -15.00
CA SER A 215 3.68 -16.25 -16.29
C SER A 215 4.42 -17.58 -16.25
N SER A 216 4.10 -18.48 -17.19
CA SER A 216 4.82 -19.75 -17.36
C SER A 216 6.29 -19.56 -17.76
N SER A 217 6.65 -18.42 -18.34
CA SER A 217 8.04 -18.08 -18.69
C SER A 217 8.88 -17.62 -17.50
N LEU A 218 8.27 -17.34 -16.35
CA LEU A 218 8.94 -16.82 -15.16
C LEU A 218 8.57 -17.63 -13.91
N PRO A 219 8.87 -18.93 -13.87
CA PRO A 219 8.56 -19.77 -12.72
C PRO A 219 9.40 -19.37 -11.50
N CYS A 220 8.95 -19.79 -10.32
CA CYS A 220 9.76 -19.71 -9.10
C CYS A 220 10.93 -20.70 -9.19
N MET A 221 12.14 -20.19 -9.40
CA MET A 221 13.37 -20.97 -9.56
C MET A 221 14.03 -21.25 -8.21
N ARG A 222 14.75 -22.35 -8.05
CA ARG A 222 15.42 -22.70 -6.79
C ARG A 222 16.49 -21.67 -6.38
N CYS A 223 16.54 -21.38 -5.08
CA CYS A 223 17.51 -20.53 -4.42
C CYS A 223 17.72 -20.99 -2.98
N GLU A 224 18.85 -21.61 -2.63
CA GLU A 224 19.05 -22.16 -1.29
C GLU A 224 19.13 -21.11 -0.16
N SER A 225 19.33 -19.84 -0.48
CA SER A 225 19.47 -18.76 0.51
C SER A 225 18.15 -18.09 0.91
N SER A 226 17.00 -18.41 0.29
CA SER A 226 15.72 -17.78 0.64
C SER A 226 14.97 -18.56 1.73
N SER A 227 14.74 -17.92 2.87
CA SER A 227 13.99 -18.50 4.01
C SER A 227 12.52 -18.08 4.05
N PHE A 228 12.16 -17.03 3.31
CA PHE A 228 10.83 -16.41 3.32
C PHE A 228 10.17 -16.53 1.95
N PHE A 229 8.85 -16.41 1.94
CA PHE A 229 8.10 -16.29 0.69
C PHE A 229 8.43 -14.97 -0.01
N GLY A 230 8.36 -14.94 -1.34
CA GLY A 230 8.33 -13.66 -2.07
C GLY A 230 9.69 -13.08 -2.44
N HIS A 231 10.76 -13.87 -2.43
CA HIS A 231 12.12 -13.40 -2.74
C HIS A 231 12.26 -12.97 -4.21
N LYS A 232 12.77 -11.75 -4.43
CA LYS A 232 12.99 -11.18 -5.78
C LYS A 232 14.38 -11.46 -6.37
N ARG A 233 15.32 -11.91 -5.54
CA ARG A 233 16.73 -12.10 -5.90
C ARG A 233 17.30 -13.32 -5.21
N CYS A 234 18.32 -13.91 -5.82
CA CYS A 234 19.07 -15.02 -5.27
C CYS A 234 20.57 -14.71 -5.31
N ASP A 235 21.24 -14.86 -4.17
CA ASP A 235 22.70 -14.63 -4.06
C ASP A 235 23.51 -15.82 -4.60
N GLN A 236 22.93 -17.02 -4.65
CA GLN A 236 23.52 -18.26 -5.16
C GLN A 236 22.51 -19.02 -6.05
N PRO A 237 22.26 -18.58 -7.29
CA PRO A 237 21.31 -19.24 -8.18
C PRO A 237 21.85 -20.61 -8.60
N ILE A 238 21.02 -21.65 -8.51
CA ILE A 238 21.34 -22.98 -9.04
C ILE A 238 20.72 -23.09 -10.42
N ASN A 239 21.56 -23.10 -11.46
CA ASN A 239 21.12 -23.46 -12.81
C ASN A 239 20.85 -24.97 -12.83
N LEU A 240 19.61 -25.36 -13.13
CA LEU A 240 19.26 -26.73 -13.51
C LEU A 240 19.45 -26.91 -15.02
#